data_AF-A0A956J479-F1
#
_entry.id   AF-A0A956J479-F1
#
_cell.length_a   1.000
_cell.length_b   1.000
_cell.length_c   1.000
_cell.angle_alpha   90.00
_cell.angle_beta   90.00
_cell.angle_gamma   90.00
#
_symmetry.space_group_name_H-M   'P 1'
#
loop_
_entity.id
_entity.type
_entity.pdbx_description
1 polymer ?
#
loop_
_entity_poly.entity_id
_entity_poly.type
_entity_poly.pdbx_seq_one_letter_code
_entity_poly.pdbx_strand_id
1 'polypeptide(L)'
;MRVVVRFLALLVFALSLFSAQTASAQAKGEKQTIQVLTLYSDTAYEQAEALSIALKRAVDRSSGWTLGKGDFSLEVLTAALGCKTTPDEACLKKIADRVKATHFVWGSLEKQGKDVAGTLHLYDGASGKETQVKYSENLSDASDETLLQIAEVAFAELVGTAPGKLVITSKDAKTVSVDGAAPTAFVDGRAELTLPGGEHTVVLRAPGFGDESRDVTVVQGESSELEIAMRSTAAQVGGGGEVGMDTGKPMNTKKVIGLAGMGVGAALLVGAVYSAIKVNSINNDDADENPYTIIVQGVGALSGTFDVGGGAMDFADPGAAFDALELSGIGGPVVFNVFTGTYTSNASCEFGHKGAVDAPVNGASATNTITFQAAPGQTPVISGSGATDPFALGVSSTVSLNQQFVRFIGITFTGGIDTGLSVLSTATQLASDLEVRRCSFHSVTAGPGMLALGLGGNNLNDVLIENNF
;
A
#
# COMPACT_ATOMS: atom_id res chain seq x y z
N MET A 1 -9.68 -76.88 46.68
CA MET A 1 -9.46 -76.41 48.06
C MET A 1 -9.68 -74.91 48.07
N ARG A 2 -10.71 -74.43 48.81
CA ARG A 2 -10.88 -73.11 49.48
C ARG A 2 -10.31 -71.85 48.77
N VAL A 3 -11.15 -70.93 48.26
CA VAL A 3 -11.79 -69.76 48.96
C VAL A 3 -10.96 -68.45 48.83
N VAL A 4 -11.56 -67.42 48.17
CA VAL A 4 -11.66 -65.97 48.58
C VAL A 4 -10.37 -65.11 48.48
N VAL A 5 -10.29 -63.82 48.09
CA VAL A 5 -11.26 -62.76 47.72
C VAL A 5 -10.56 -61.58 47.00
N ARG A 6 -11.38 -60.89 46.20
CA ARG A 6 -11.37 -59.52 45.63
C ARG A 6 -10.35 -58.48 46.16
N PHE A 7 -9.82 -57.65 45.26
CA PHE A 7 -9.98 -56.19 45.35
C PHE A 7 -10.12 -55.54 43.95
N LEU A 8 -10.94 -54.50 43.93
CA LEU A 8 -11.58 -53.80 42.83
C LEU A 8 -10.71 -52.63 42.33
N ALA A 9 -10.60 -52.44 41.01
CA ALA A 9 -10.44 -51.11 40.41
C ALA A 9 -10.88 -51.15 38.93
N LEU A 10 -12.01 -50.48 38.66
CA LEU A 10 -12.53 -50.16 37.34
C LEU A 10 -11.57 -49.21 36.60
N LEU A 11 -11.32 -49.47 35.31
CA LEU A 11 -11.35 -48.39 34.33
C LEU A 11 -11.76 -48.93 32.95
N VAL A 12 -12.79 -48.28 32.41
CA VAL A 12 -13.46 -48.54 31.14
C VAL A 12 -12.54 -48.13 29.99
N PHE A 13 -12.24 -49.05 29.07
CA PHE A 13 -11.65 -48.71 27.77
C PHE A 13 -12.76 -48.78 26.73
N ALA A 14 -13.34 -47.62 26.41
CA ALA A 14 -14.36 -47.49 25.38
C ALA A 14 -13.70 -47.50 23.99
N LEU A 15 -14.22 -48.39 23.13
CA LEU A 15 -14.07 -48.33 21.68
C LEU A 15 -14.51 -46.95 21.16
N SER A 16 -13.62 -46.25 20.48
CA SER A 16 -14.00 -45.23 19.51
C SER A 16 -13.47 -45.61 18.13
N LEU A 17 -14.42 -45.92 17.25
CA LEU A 17 -14.26 -45.97 15.81
C LEU A 17 -13.80 -44.58 15.34
N PHE A 18 -12.52 -44.44 15.00
CA PHE A 18 -12.10 -43.31 14.19
C PHE A 18 -12.51 -43.60 12.74
N SER A 19 -13.64 -43.04 12.35
CA SER A 19 -13.93 -42.76 10.95
C SER A 19 -12.80 -41.89 10.41
N ALA A 20 -11.96 -42.47 9.57
CA ALA A 20 -11.04 -41.74 8.72
C ALA A 20 -11.89 -40.90 7.75
N GLN A 21 -12.24 -39.68 8.18
CA GLN A 21 -12.58 -38.64 7.24
C GLN A 21 -11.34 -38.44 6.39
N THR A 22 -11.43 -38.82 5.12
CA THR A 22 -10.53 -38.34 4.08
C THR A 22 -10.59 -36.82 4.12
N ALA A 23 -9.64 -36.20 4.81
CA ALA A 23 -9.32 -34.81 4.62
C ALA A 23 -8.86 -34.69 3.17
N SER A 24 -9.78 -34.29 2.30
CA SER A 24 -9.45 -33.81 0.97
C SER A 24 -8.40 -32.72 1.15
N ALA A 25 -7.19 -33.01 0.68
CA ALA A 25 -6.12 -32.03 0.56
C ALA A 25 -6.69 -30.80 -0.15
N GLN A 26 -6.76 -29.68 0.57
CA GLN A 26 -7.27 -28.42 0.06
C GLN A 26 -6.29 -27.96 -1.03
N ALA A 27 -6.79 -27.89 -2.26
CA ALA A 27 -6.03 -27.42 -3.41
C ALA A 27 -5.42 -26.04 -3.11
N LYS A 28 -4.14 -25.90 -3.45
CA LYS A 28 -3.37 -24.65 -3.43
C LYS A 28 -4.15 -23.60 -4.23
N GLY A 29 -4.57 -22.52 -3.57
CA GLY A 29 -5.69 -21.65 -3.97
C GLY A 29 -5.56 -20.98 -5.33
N GLU A 30 -6.26 -21.52 -6.32
CA GLU A 30 -6.62 -20.84 -7.55
C GLU A 30 -7.75 -19.85 -7.24
N LYS A 31 -7.61 -18.57 -7.62
CA LYS A 31 -8.66 -17.57 -7.42
C LYS A 31 -9.93 -18.01 -8.15
N GLN A 32 -11.06 -18.01 -7.46
CA GLN A 32 -12.33 -18.38 -8.07
C GLN A 32 -12.86 -17.23 -8.93
N THR A 33 -13.46 -17.54 -10.09
CA THR A 33 -14.06 -16.52 -10.95
C THR A 33 -15.48 -16.21 -10.48
N ILE A 34 -15.83 -14.92 -10.40
CA ILE A 34 -17.17 -14.44 -10.06
C ILE A 34 -17.60 -13.32 -11.01
N GLN A 35 -18.84 -13.39 -11.49
CA GLN A 35 -19.43 -12.32 -12.29
C GLN A 35 -20.21 -11.36 -11.39
N VAL A 36 -20.22 -10.06 -11.71
CA VAL A 36 -21.16 -9.11 -11.11
C VAL A 36 -22.17 -8.71 -12.18
N LEU A 37 -23.45 -9.01 -11.96
CA LEU A 37 -24.53 -8.55 -12.82
C LEU A 37 -24.92 -7.14 -12.41
N THR A 38 -25.18 -6.26 -13.37
CA THR A 38 -25.73 -4.92 -13.06
C THR A 38 -27.03 -5.08 -12.29
N LEU A 39 -27.08 -4.46 -11.12
CA LEU A 39 -28.19 -4.52 -10.19
C LEU A 39 -29.45 -3.93 -10.82
N TYR A 40 -30.60 -4.52 -10.50
CA TYR A 40 -31.89 -4.04 -10.96
C TYR A 40 -32.37 -2.86 -10.09
N SER A 41 -32.98 -1.84 -10.71
CA SER A 41 -33.71 -0.82 -9.95
C SER A 41 -34.71 -0.07 -10.82
N ASP A 42 -35.95 0.07 -10.33
CA ASP A 42 -36.97 0.93 -10.94
C ASP A 42 -36.83 2.41 -10.55
N THR A 43 -36.19 2.70 -9.41
CA THR A 43 -36.22 4.02 -8.78
C THR A 43 -34.84 4.63 -8.52
N ALA A 44 -33.78 3.82 -8.53
CA ALA A 44 -32.40 4.17 -8.21
C ALA A 44 -31.42 3.68 -9.29
N TYR A 45 -31.75 3.89 -10.58
CA TYR A 45 -30.98 3.37 -11.72
C TYR A 45 -29.49 3.78 -11.67
N GLU A 46 -29.20 5.06 -11.44
CA GLU A 46 -27.83 5.57 -11.37
C GLU A 46 -27.04 4.91 -10.23
N GLN A 47 -27.67 4.74 -9.07
CA GLN A 47 -27.04 4.11 -7.90
C GLN A 47 -26.86 2.61 -8.10
N ALA A 48 -27.77 1.95 -8.81
CA ALA A 48 -27.66 0.55 -9.17
C ALA A 48 -26.46 0.31 -10.11
N GLU A 49 -26.27 1.17 -11.11
CA GLU A 49 -25.10 1.12 -11.98
C GLU A 49 -23.80 1.40 -11.22
N ALA A 50 -23.78 2.48 -10.42
CA ALA A 50 -22.61 2.87 -9.63
C ALA A 50 -22.18 1.78 -8.64
N LEU A 51 -23.13 1.22 -7.87
CA LEU A 51 -22.83 0.13 -6.94
C LEU A 51 -22.40 -1.15 -7.66
N SER A 52 -22.93 -1.43 -8.86
CA SER A 52 -22.49 -2.57 -9.67
C SER A 52 -21.02 -2.44 -10.07
N ILE A 53 -20.58 -1.23 -10.44
CA ILE A 53 -19.17 -0.97 -10.77
C ILE A 53 -18.31 -1.01 -9.51
N ALA A 54 -18.77 -0.45 -8.40
CA ALA A 54 -18.08 -0.55 -7.11
C ALA A 54 -17.90 -2.01 -6.66
N LEU A 55 -18.91 -2.87 -6.86
CA LEU A 55 -18.82 -4.32 -6.58
C LEU A 55 -17.79 -5.01 -7.48
N LYS A 56 -17.68 -4.64 -8.76
CA LYS A 56 -16.62 -5.15 -9.65
C LYS A 56 -15.23 -4.76 -9.14
N ARG A 57 -15.04 -3.50 -8.74
CA ARG A 57 -13.80 -3.01 -8.12
C ARG A 57 -13.48 -3.75 -6.81
N ALA A 58 -14.50 -4.03 -5.99
CA ALA A 58 -14.35 -4.81 -4.76
C ALA A 58 -13.89 -6.25 -5.03
N VAL A 59 -14.41 -6.90 -6.08
CA VAL A 59 -13.93 -8.22 -6.52
C VAL A 59 -12.44 -8.15 -6.89
N ASP A 60 -12.03 -7.14 -7.67
CA ASP A 60 -10.64 -6.98 -8.11
C ASP A 60 -9.67 -6.74 -6.95
N ARG A 61 -10.11 -6.01 -5.91
CA ARG A 61 -9.35 -5.81 -4.67
C ARG A 61 -9.33 -7.02 -3.73
N SER A 62 -10.18 -8.02 -3.96
CA SER A 62 -10.23 -9.21 -3.12
C SER A 62 -9.07 -10.18 -3.39
N SER A 63 -8.61 -10.86 -2.34
CA SER A 63 -7.50 -11.83 -2.44
C SER A 63 -7.90 -13.19 -3.00
N GLY A 64 -9.19 -13.56 -2.92
CA GLY A 64 -9.70 -14.89 -3.28
C GLY A 64 -10.48 -14.99 -4.60
N TRP A 65 -10.87 -13.86 -5.19
CA TRP A 65 -11.74 -13.84 -6.35
C TRP A 65 -11.14 -13.09 -7.55
N THR A 66 -11.63 -13.41 -8.74
CA THR A 66 -11.29 -12.72 -9.99
C THR A 66 -12.57 -12.41 -10.73
N LEU A 67 -12.67 -11.20 -11.29
CA LEU A 67 -13.86 -10.78 -12.01
C LEU A 67 -14.00 -11.55 -13.33
N GLY A 68 -15.20 -12.07 -13.58
CA GLY A 68 -15.58 -12.73 -14.83
C GLY A 68 -15.61 -11.75 -16.00
N LYS A 69 -15.32 -12.27 -17.20
CA LYS A 69 -15.36 -11.45 -18.43
C LYS A 69 -16.79 -11.23 -18.90
N GLY A 70 -17.10 -9.98 -19.23
CA GLY A 70 -18.36 -9.57 -19.85
C GLY A 70 -19.20 -8.69 -18.93
N ASP A 71 -20.05 -7.88 -19.54
CA ASP A 71 -21.01 -7.02 -18.84
C ASP A 71 -22.41 -7.54 -19.07
N PHE A 72 -23.10 -7.84 -17.97
CA PHE A 72 -24.42 -8.45 -17.99
C PHE A 72 -25.34 -7.67 -17.06
N SER A 73 -26.55 -7.36 -17.52
CA SER A 73 -27.59 -6.72 -16.70
C SER A 73 -28.62 -7.75 -16.25
N LEU A 74 -28.96 -7.72 -14.96
CA LEU A 74 -29.99 -8.60 -14.40
C LEU A 74 -31.34 -8.39 -15.09
N GLU A 75 -31.71 -7.14 -15.37
CA GLU A 75 -32.96 -6.78 -16.04
C GLU A 75 -33.02 -7.37 -17.46
N VAL A 76 -31.95 -7.18 -18.24
CA VAL A 76 -31.87 -7.67 -19.62
C VAL A 76 -31.93 -9.19 -19.65
N LEU A 77 -31.22 -9.86 -18.75
CA LEU A 77 -31.19 -11.32 -18.67
C LEU A 77 -32.54 -11.90 -18.24
N THR A 78 -33.18 -11.33 -17.21
CA THR A 78 -34.47 -11.81 -16.73
C THR A 78 -35.56 -11.63 -17.77
N ALA A 79 -35.61 -10.48 -18.46
CA ALA A 79 -36.52 -10.25 -19.57
C ALA A 79 -36.30 -11.24 -20.73
N ALA A 80 -35.04 -11.43 -21.16
CA ALA A 80 -34.70 -12.32 -22.26
C ALA A 80 -35.01 -13.80 -21.97
N LEU A 81 -34.95 -14.21 -20.70
CA LEU A 81 -35.16 -15.60 -20.27
C LEU A 81 -36.61 -15.86 -19.79
N GLY A 82 -37.49 -14.86 -19.86
CA GLY A 82 -38.89 -14.96 -19.42
C GLY A 82 -39.02 -15.16 -17.91
N CYS A 83 -38.12 -14.57 -17.14
CA CYS A 83 -38.10 -14.65 -15.69
C CYS A 83 -38.86 -13.50 -15.04
N LYS A 84 -39.21 -13.66 -13.76
CA LYS A 84 -39.64 -12.57 -12.89
C LYS A 84 -38.46 -11.62 -12.62
N THR A 85 -38.79 -10.38 -12.28
CA THR A 85 -37.82 -9.32 -11.93
C THR A 85 -36.91 -9.74 -10.78
N THR A 86 -37.47 -10.39 -9.76
CA THR A 86 -36.71 -11.17 -8.77
C THR A 86 -36.64 -12.63 -9.24
N PRO A 87 -35.47 -13.12 -9.71
CA PRO A 87 -35.32 -14.48 -10.19
C PRO A 87 -35.52 -15.51 -9.08
N ASP A 88 -36.19 -16.63 -9.40
CA ASP A 88 -36.16 -17.83 -8.57
C ASP A 88 -34.94 -18.71 -8.92
N GLU A 89 -34.72 -19.78 -8.15
CA GLU A 89 -33.58 -20.69 -8.35
C GLU A 89 -33.53 -21.28 -9.77
N ALA A 90 -34.68 -21.57 -10.37
CA ALA A 90 -34.77 -22.10 -11.73
C ALA A 90 -34.32 -21.05 -12.77
N CYS A 91 -34.68 -19.78 -12.58
CA CYS A 91 -34.18 -18.70 -13.42
C CYS A 91 -32.69 -18.45 -13.21
N LEU A 92 -32.20 -18.45 -11.97
CA LEU A 92 -30.78 -18.25 -11.67
C LEU A 92 -29.89 -19.27 -12.39
N LYS A 93 -30.33 -20.53 -12.48
CA LYS A 93 -29.63 -21.56 -13.28
C LYS A 93 -29.55 -21.20 -14.78
N LYS A 94 -30.65 -20.71 -15.36
CA LYS A 94 -30.64 -20.25 -16.77
C LYS A 94 -29.71 -19.06 -16.97
N ILE A 95 -29.67 -18.14 -16.01
CA ILE A 95 -28.77 -16.99 -16.03
C ILE A 95 -27.32 -17.49 -15.98
N ALA A 96 -26.99 -18.39 -15.05
CA ALA A 96 -25.66 -19.01 -14.93
C ALA A 96 -25.20 -19.62 -16.26
N ASP A 97 -26.07 -20.40 -16.91
CA ASP A 97 -25.79 -21.04 -18.21
C ASP A 97 -25.55 -20.03 -19.34
N ARG A 98 -26.23 -18.88 -19.28
CA ARG A 98 -26.14 -17.80 -20.27
C ARG A 98 -24.88 -16.98 -20.13
N VAL A 99 -24.51 -16.63 -18.90
CA VAL A 99 -23.30 -15.84 -18.59
C VAL A 99 -22.04 -16.69 -18.46
N LYS A 100 -22.18 -18.03 -18.46
CA LYS A 100 -21.08 -18.99 -18.32
C LYS A 100 -20.30 -18.82 -17.01
N ALA A 101 -21.02 -18.52 -15.92
CA ALA A 101 -20.43 -18.34 -14.60
C ALA A 101 -21.03 -19.31 -13.59
N THR A 102 -20.19 -19.87 -12.73
CA THR A 102 -20.61 -20.70 -11.59
C THR A 102 -20.91 -19.86 -10.35
N HIS A 103 -20.33 -18.66 -10.27
CA HIS A 103 -20.62 -17.68 -9.24
C HIS A 103 -21.00 -16.33 -9.84
N PHE A 104 -22.05 -15.72 -9.32
CA PHE A 104 -22.34 -14.33 -9.65
C PHE A 104 -23.08 -13.57 -8.55
N VAL A 105 -22.77 -12.28 -8.43
CA VAL A 105 -23.51 -11.34 -7.60
C VAL A 105 -24.67 -10.77 -8.39
N TRP A 106 -25.85 -10.73 -7.79
CA TRP A 106 -27.05 -10.12 -8.35
C TRP A 106 -27.88 -9.47 -7.23
N GLY A 107 -28.83 -8.61 -7.58
CA GLY A 107 -29.66 -7.97 -6.57
C GLY A 107 -30.45 -6.80 -7.12
N SER A 108 -31.11 -6.10 -6.20
CA SER A 108 -31.94 -4.94 -6.54
C SER A 108 -31.83 -3.82 -5.52
N LEU A 109 -31.93 -2.58 -5.99
CA LEU A 109 -31.95 -1.37 -5.18
C LEU A 109 -33.25 -0.59 -5.36
N GLU A 110 -33.64 0.16 -4.34
CA GLU A 110 -34.79 1.07 -4.37
C GLU A 110 -34.48 2.36 -3.59
N LYS A 111 -35.02 3.50 -4.06
CA LYS A 111 -34.97 4.75 -3.31
C LYS A 111 -35.90 4.71 -2.10
N GLN A 112 -35.37 5.13 -0.96
CA GLN A 112 -36.08 5.26 0.31
C GLN A 112 -35.85 6.65 0.90
N GLY A 113 -36.59 7.64 0.40
CA GLY A 113 -36.41 9.03 0.82
C GLY A 113 -35.07 9.59 0.35
N LYS A 114 -34.16 9.89 1.28
CA LYS A 114 -32.79 10.39 1.00
C LYS A 114 -31.74 9.27 0.94
N ASP A 115 -32.19 8.04 1.12
CA ASP A 115 -31.35 6.85 1.10
C ASP A 115 -31.70 5.98 -0.12
N VAL A 116 -30.79 5.10 -0.49
CA VAL A 116 -31.01 3.94 -1.36
C VAL A 116 -30.76 2.70 -0.53
N ALA A 117 -31.65 1.72 -0.64
CA ALA A 117 -31.52 0.45 0.05
C ALA A 117 -31.83 -0.71 -0.89
N GLY A 118 -31.26 -1.87 -0.62
CA GLY A 118 -31.46 -3.04 -1.45
C GLY A 118 -30.90 -4.31 -0.86
N THR A 119 -31.09 -5.40 -1.60
CA THR A 119 -30.59 -6.72 -1.23
C THR A 119 -29.68 -7.23 -2.34
N LEU A 120 -28.50 -7.69 -1.95
CA LEU A 120 -27.55 -8.37 -2.81
C LEU A 120 -27.54 -9.85 -2.47
N HIS A 121 -27.31 -10.67 -3.48
CA HIS A 121 -27.32 -12.12 -3.40
C HIS A 121 -26.09 -12.68 -4.13
N LEU A 122 -25.54 -13.77 -3.60
CA LEU A 122 -24.55 -14.59 -4.25
C LEU A 122 -25.25 -15.82 -4.83
N TYR A 123 -25.05 -16.07 -6.11
CA TYR A 123 -25.28 -17.39 -6.69
C TYR A 123 -23.98 -18.19 -6.65
N ASP A 124 -24.03 -19.43 -6.18
CA ASP A 124 -22.88 -20.36 -6.04
C ASP A 124 -23.22 -21.78 -6.55
N GLY A 125 -24.23 -21.88 -7.42
CA GLY A 125 -24.86 -23.14 -7.83
C GLY A 125 -26.25 -23.35 -7.21
N ALA A 126 -26.56 -22.63 -6.13
CA ALA A 126 -27.89 -22.51 -5.53
C ALA A 126 -28.26 -21.04 -5.28
N SER A 127 -29.46 -20.79 -4.73
CA SER A 127 -29.76 -19.50 -4.09
C SER A 127 -28.85 -19.39 -2.86
N GLY A 128 -27.69 -18.76 -3.04
CA GLY A 128 -26.65 -18.67 -2.04
C GLY A 128 -26.93 -17.59 -1.00
N LYS A 129 -25.86 -17.07 -0.40
CA LYS A 129 -25.92 -16.08 0.68
C LYS A 129 -26.48 -14.73 0.21
N GLU A 130 -27.13 -14.00 1.09
CA GLU A 130 -27.63 -12.65 0.83
C GLU A 130 -27.11 -11.65 1.88
N THR A 131 -27.05 -10.38 1.49
CA THR A 131 -26.82 -9.26 2.41
C THR A 131 -27.62 -8.03 1.98
N GLN A 132 -27.85 -7.13 2.94
CA GLN A 132 -28.54 -5.86 2.73
C GLN A 132 -27.55 -4.73 2.60
N VAL A 133 -27.85 -3.79 1.70
CA VAL A 133 -27.11 -2.53 1.57
C VAL A 133 -28.05 -1.37 1.81
N LYS A 134 -27.56 -0.34 2.49
CA LYS A 134 -28.27 0.93 2.68
C LYS A 134 -27.27 2.07 2.76
N TYR A 135 -27.45 3.10 1.92
CA TYR A 135 -26.54 4.24 1.84
C TYR A 135 -27.26 5.48 1.29
N SER A 136 -26.60 6.65 1.34
CA SER A 136 -27.21 7.91 0.87
C SER A 136 -27.41 7.91 -0.65
N GLU A 137 -28.54 8.46 -1.13
CA GLU A 137 -28.80 8.56 -2.57
C GLU A 137 -27.77 9.42 -3.34
N ASN A 138 -26.99 10.24 -2.63
CA ASN A 138 -25.95 11.09 -3.20
C ASN A 138 -24.72 10.29 -3.71
N LEU A 139 -24.56 9.04 -3.28
CA LEU A 139 -23.49 8.17 -3.77
C LEU A 139 -23.93 7.53 -5.09
N SER A 140 -23.77 8.27 -6.19
CA SER A 140 -24.07 7.81 -7.56
C SER A 140 -22.84 7.80 -8.48
N ASP A 141 -21.66 8.17 -7.98
CA ASP A 141 -20.40 8.07 -8.72
C ASP A 141 -19.72 6.73 -8.41
N ALA A 142 -19.46 5.94 -9.46
CA ALA A 142 -18.80 4.64 -9.37
C ALA A 142 -17.34 4.71 -8.89
N SER A 143 -16.70 5.89 -9.00
CA SER A 143 -15.34 6.13 -8.54
C SER A 143 -15.26 6.50 -7.06
N ASP A 144 -16.39 6.80 -6.40
CA ASP A 144 -16.43 7.21 -4.99
C ASP A 144 -15.90 6.08 -4.07
N GLU A 145 -14.86 6.38 -3.29
CA GLU A 145 -14.24 5.40 -2.38
C GLU A 145 -15.16 5.00 -1.22
N THR A 146 -16.11 5.85 -0.82
CA THR A 146 -17.13 5.49 0.19
C THR A 146 -18.08 4.43 -0.37
N LEU A 147 -18.47 4.57 -1.63
CA LEU A 147 -19.31 3.59 -2.32
C LEU A 147 -18.55 2.28 -2.54
N LEU A 148 -17.26 2.35 -2.85
CA LEU A 148 -16.39 1.17 -2.93
C LEU A 148 -16.30 0.43 -1.60
N GLN A 149 -16.09 1.13 -0.48
CA GLN A 149 -16.01 0.52 0.84
C GLN A 149 -17.32 -0.21 1.22
N ILE A 150 -18.48 0.39 0.90
CA ILE A 150 -19.79 -0.27 1.05
C ILE A 150 -19.85 -1.56 0.22
N ALA A 151 -19.39 -1.50 -1.03
CA ALA A 151 -19.37 -2.65 -1.92
C ALA A 151 -18.41 -3.76 -1.44
N GLU A 152 -17.24 -3.41 -0.90
CA GLU A 152 -16.27 -4.37 -0.37
C GLU A 152 -16.81 -5.09 0.87
N VAL A 153 -17.46 -4.38 1.81
CA VAL A 153 -18.09 -5.00 2.98
C VAL A 153 -19.21 -5.94 2.54
N ALA A 154 -20.10 -5.48 1.65
CA ALA A 154 -21.21 -6.30 1.18
C ALA A 154 -20.70 -7.54 0.41
N PHE A 155 -19.68 -7.37 -0.44
CA PHE A 155 -19.06 -8.48 -1.16
C PHE A 155 -18.42 -9.49 -0.19
N ALA A 156 -17.68 -9.02 0.80
CA ALA A 156 -17.06 -9.86 1.81
C ALA A 156 -18.12 -10.70 2.55
N GLU A 157 -19.22 -10.07 2.96
CA GLU A 157 -20.34 -10.76 3.59
C GLU A 157 -20.91 -11.84 2.67
N LEU A 158 -21.16 -11.53 1.39
CA LEU A 158 -21.71 -12.48 0.41
C LEU A 158 -20.82 -13.71 0.23
N VAL A 159 -19.51 -13.53 0.11
CA VAL A 159 -18.56 -14.65 -0.12
C VAL A 159 -18.14 -15.36 1.17
N GLY A 160 -18.73 -15.00 2.31
CA GLY A 160 -18.51 -15.70 3.57
C GLY A 160 -17.26 -15.28 4.33
N THR A 161 -16.58 -14.21 3.93
CA THR A 161 -15.53 -13.57 4.72
C THR A 161 -16.19 -12.58 5.68
N ALA A 162 -16.19 -12.88 6.98
CA ALA A 162 -16.80 -11.96 7.96
C ALA A 162 -16.03 -10.63 7.96
N PRO A 163 -16.69 -9.47 7.81
CA PRO A 163 -16.01 -8.18 7.96
C PRO A 163 -15.44 -8.07 9.37
N GLY A 164 -14.30 -7.41 9.51
CA GLY A 164 -13.74 -7.06 10.82
C GLY A 164 -14.28 -5.72 11.30
N LYS A 165 -14.22 -5.52 12.62
CA LYS A 165 -14.56 -4.26 13.25
C LYS A 165 -13.28 -3.54 13.67
N LEU A 166 -13.10 -2.31 13.24
CA LEU A 166 -12.02 -1.45 13.67
C LEU A 166 -12.56 -0.36 14.58
N VAL A 167 -12.12 -0.37 15.83
CA VAL A 167 -12.40 0.67 16.82
C VAL A 167 -11.18 1.56 16.94
N ILE A 168 -11.34 2.83 16.65
CA ILE A 168 -10.27 3.82 16.74
C ILE A 168 -10.58 4.75 17.89
N THR A 169 -9.61 4.95 18.79
CA THR A 169 -9.70 5.92 19.87
C THR A 169 -8.66 7.03 19.66
N SER A 170 -9.09 8.27 19.87
CA SER A 170 -8.21 9.43 19.82
C SER A 170 -8.73 10.53 20.72
N LYS A 171 -7.82 11.18 21.46
CA LYS A 171 -8.16 12.29 22.36
C LYS A 171 -8.51 13.56 21.59
N ASP A 172 -7.83 13.78 20.46
CA ASP A 172 -7.80 15.06 19.78
C ASP A 172 -8.47 15.01 18.40
N ALA A 173 -8.49 13.83 17.75
CA ALA A 173 -9.07 13.66 16.41
C ALA A 173 -10.55 14.05 16.36
N LYS A 174 -10.95 14.63 15.23
CA LYS A 174 -12.34 15.00 14.95
C LYS A 174 -12.95 14.12 13.89
N THR A 175 -12.19 13.77 12.87
CA THR A 175 -12.62 12.85 11.83
C THR A 175 -11.59 11.79 11.53
N VAL A 176 -12.05 10.67 10.99
CA VAL A 176 -11.26 9.58 10.44
C VAL A 176 -11.76 9.22 9.04
N SER A 177 -10.89 9.08 8.06
CA SER A 177 -11.16 8.49 6.75
C SER A 177 -10.38 7.19 6.59
N VAL A 178 -10.94 6.21 5.88
CA VAL A 178 -10.26 4.95 5.56
C VAL A 178 -10.19 4.79 4.05
N ASP A 179 -9.02 4.47 3.51
CA ASP A 179 -8.76 4.28 2.08
C ASP A 179 -9.21 5.45 1.19
N GLY A 180 -9.21 6.66 1.75
CA GLY A 180 -9.67 7.87 1.05
C GLY A 180 -11.19 8.06 1.04
N ALA A 181 -11.98 7.18 1.68
CA ALA A 181 -13.42 7.34 1.84
C ALA A 181 -13.80 8.60 2.65
N ALA A 182 -15.07 8.98 2.57
CA ALA A 182 -15.58 10.17 3.25
C ALA A 182 -15.27 10.15 4.76
N PRO A 183 -14.86 11.29 5.36
CA PRO A 183 -14.49 11.32 6.77
C PRO A 183 -15.67 11.01 7.70
N THR A 184 -15.48 10.04 8.58
CA THR A 184 -16.38 9.68 9.69
C THR A 184 -16.00 10.47 10.94
N ALA A 185 -16.98 11.02 11.66
CA ALA A 185 -16.72 11.79 12.88
C ALA A 185 -16.43 10.88 14.08
N PHE A 186 -15.53 11.31 14.96
CA PHE A 186 -15.38 10.70 16.28
C PHE A 186 -16.53 11.12 17.20
N VAL A 187 -17.08 10.17 17.95
CA VAL A 187 -18.07 10.40 19.01
C VAL A 187 -17.40 10.05 20.33
N ASP A 188 -17.31 11.02 21.25
CA ASP A 188 -16.65 10.87 22.55
C ASP A 188 -15.22 10.30 22.47
N GLY A 189 -14.46 10.69 21.43
CA GLY A 189 -13.09 10.23 21.20
C GLY A 189 -12.98 8.80 20.66
N ARG A 190 -14.09 8.21 20.20
CA ARG A 190 -14.15 6.87 19.60
C ARG A 190 -14.82 6.91 18.22
N ALA A 191 -14.26 6.18 17.27
CA ALA A 191 -14.87 5.90 15.97
C ALA A 191 -14.91 4.38 15.77
N GLU A 192 -16.02 3.84 15.28
CA GLU A 192 -16.14 2.42 14.98
C GLU A 192 -16.45 2.24 13.50
N LEU A 193 -15.65 1.41 12.83
CA LEU A 193 -15.71 1.17 11.39
C LEU A 193 -15.83 -0.33 11.16
N THR A 194 -16.73 -0.72 10.26
CA THR A 194 -16.83 -2.10 9.78
C THR A 194 -16.12 -2.15 8.44
N LEU A 195 -15.10 -2.98 8.34
CA LEU A 195 -14.20 -3.04 7.20
C LEU A 195 -14.08 -4.48 6.71
N PRO A 196 -13.83 -4.70 5.40
CA PRO A 196 -13.36 -5.98 4.91
C PRO A 196 -12.12 -6.43 5.69
N GLY A 197 -11.86 -7.74 5.70
CA GLY A 197 -10.57 -8.19 6.22
C GLY A 197 -9.47 -7.94 5.21
N GLY A 198 -8.39 -7.30 5.64
CA GLY A 198 -7.33 -6.85 4.76
C GLY A 198 -6.55 -5.68 5.36
N GLU A 199 -5.60 -5.16 4.60
CA GLU A 199 -4.90 -3.92 4.95
C GLU A 199 -5.74 -2.71 4.53
N HIS A 200 -5.84 -1.73 5.41
CA HIS A 200 -6.57 -0.49 5.24
C HIS A 200 -5.70 0.69 5.71
N THR A 201 -5.75 1.82 5.02
CA THR A 201 -5.08 3.06 5.44
C THR A 201 -6.06 3.99 6.12
N VAL A 202 -5.83 4.25 7.40
CA VAL A 202 -6.64 5.14 8.25
C VAL A 202 -5.98 6.52 8.31
N VAL A 203 -6.75 7.60 8.17
CA VAL A 203 -6.28 8.98 8.28
C VAL A 203 -7.16 9.76 9.25
N LEU A 204 -6.58 10.25 10.35
CA LEU A 204 -7.23 11.07 11.37
C LEU A 204 -6.94 12.55 11.12
N ARG A 205 -7.96 13.39 11.31
CA ARG A 205 -7.85 14.84 11.17
C ARG A 205 -8.45 15.57 12.36
N ALA A 206 -7.81 16.67 12.76
CA ALA A 206 -8.34 17.63 13.72
C ALA A 206 -7.81 19.05 13.44
N PRO A 207 -8.61 20.10 13.69
CA PRO A 207 -8.13 21.48 13.58
C PRO A 207 -6.94 21.74 14.52
N GLY A 208 -5.85 22.29 13.98
CA GLY A 208 -4.65 22.63 14.76
C GLY A 208 -3.67 21.47 14.98
N PHE A 209 -3.89 20.34 14.31
CA PHE A 209 -3.00 19.17 14.29
C PHE A 209 -2.68 18.81 12.84
N GLY A 210 -1.54 18.15 12.63
CA GLY A 210 -1.26 17.51 11.33
C GLY A 210 -2.19 16.31 11.12
N ASP A 211 -2.45 15.96 9.86
CA ASP A 211 -3.12 14.69 9.52
C ASP A 211 -2.28 13.52 10.02
N GLU A 212 -2.89 12.59 10.76
CA GLU A 212 -2.22 11.38 11.24
C GLU A 212 -2.68 10.18 10.39
N SER A 213 -1.75 9.53 9.70
CA SER A 213 -2.06 8.34 8.88
C SER A 213 -1.47 7.07 9.48
N ARG A 214 -2.22 5.97 9.44
CA ARG A 214 -1.85 4.64 9.94
C ARG A 214 -2.42 3.54 9.06
N ASP A 215 -1.57 2.63 8.61
CA ASP A 215 -2.03 1.39 8.03
C ASP A 215 -2.42 0.41 9.14
N VAL A 216 -3.54 -0.28 8.94
CA VAL A 216 -4.10 -1.25 9.88
C VAL A 216 -4.55 -2.49 9.14
N THR A 217 -4.18 -3.65 9.67
CA THR A 217 -4.73 -4.92 9.20
C THR A 217 -5.99 -5.23 9.98
N VAL A 218 -7.13 -5.26 9.29
CA VAL A 218 -8.40 -5.69 9.84
C VAL A 218 -8.50 -7.19 9.71
N VAL A 219 -8.64 -7.89 10.84
CA VAL A 219 -8.82 -9.35 10.85
C VAL A 219 -10.30 -9.68 10.67
N GLN A 220 -10.59 -10.61 9.76
CA GLN A 220 -11.95 -11.02 9.43
C GLN A 220 -12.71 -11.54 10.66
N GLY A 221 -13.89 -11.01 10.91
CA GLY A 221 -14.75 -11.42 12.03
C GLY A 221 -14.26 -11.06 13.42
N GLU A 222 -13.12 -10.34 13.53
CA GLU A 222 -12.56 -9.90 14.80
C GLU A 222 -12.75 -8.38 14.98
N SER A 223 -12.71 -7.94 16.24
CA SER A 223 -12.68 -6.51 16.58
C SER A 223 -11.26 -6.11 16.96
N SER A 224 -10.69 -5.17 16.21
CA SER A 224 -9.38 -4.58 16.48
C SER A 224 -9.57 -3.21 17.13
N GLU A 225 -8.79 -2.90 18.18
CA GLU A 225 -8.76 -1.59 18.80
C GLU A 225 -7.43 -0.89 18.49
N LEU A 226 -7.49 0.40 18.11
CA LEU A 226 -6.35 1.21 17.72
C LEU A 226 -6.43 2.58 18.38
N GLU A 227 -5.46 2.89 19.26
CA GLU A 227 -5.32 4.23 19.86
C GLU A 227 -4.32 5.07 19.05
N ILE A 228 -4.75 6.25 18.60
CA ILE A 228 -3.92 7.17 17.81
C ILE A 228 -3.96 8.56 18.45
N ALA A 229 -2.79 9.08 18.81
CA ALA A 229 -2.64 10.45 19.29
C ALA A 229 -2.28 11.39 18.13
N MET A 230 -2.88 12.58 18.11
CA MET A 230 -2.60 13.62 17.11
C MET A 230 -1.33 14.40 17.45
N ARG A 231 -0.44 14.65 16.49
CA ARG A 231 0.72 15.54 16.68
C ARG A 231 0.32 17.00 16.52
N SER A 232 0.56 17.82 17.55
CA SER A 232 0.24 19.25 17.50
C SER A 232 1.23 19.99 16.57
N THR A 233 0.74 20.98 15.83
CA THR A 233 1.57 21.82 14.95
C THR A 233 2.32 22.94 15.69
N ALA A 234 2.34 22.96 17.03
CA ALA A 234 2.91 24.05 17.81
C ALA A 234 4.10 23.62 18.68
N ALA A 235 5.33 23.70 18.14
CA ALA A 235 6.56 24.06 18.86
C ALA A 235 7.80 24.03 17.93
N GLN A 236 8.13 25.17 17.34
CA GLN A 236 9.47 25.50 16.85
C GLN A 236 9.90 26.81 17.52
N VAL A 237 10.33 26.76 18.78
CA VAL A 237 11.17 27.81 19.41
C VAL A 237 11.98 27.20 20.57
N GLY A 238 13.31 27.15 20.42
CA GLY A 238 14.26 27.51 21.47
C GLY A 238 14.89 26.41 22.35
N GLY A 239 16.22 26.41 22.38
CA GLY A 239 16.99 26.16 23.61
C GLY A 239 17.96 24.99 23.58
N GLY A 240 19.25 25.28 23.43
CA GLY A 240 20.34 24.33 23.67
C GLY A 240 20.51 24.01 25.17
N GLY A 241 21.06 22.82 25.43
CA GLY A 241 21.51 22.39 26.75
C GLY A 241 22.12 21.00 26.70
N GLU A 242 23.44 20.92 26.90
CA GLU A 242 24.19 19.68 27.13
C GLU A 242 23.74 19.00 28.43
N VAL A 243 23.63 17.67 28.46
CA VAL A 243 23.75 16.89 29.71
C VAL A 243 24.46 15.55 29.46
N GLY A 244 25.71 15.50 29.91
CA GLY A 244 26.29 14.50 30.82
C GLY A 244 26.03 13.01 30.62
N MET A 245 27.06 12.29 30.18
CA MET A 245 27.26 10.86 30.35
C MET A 245 27.65 10.54 31.81
N ASP A 246 26.99 9.59 32.47
CA ASP A 246 27.57 8.88 33.62
C ASP A 246 27.32 7.37 33.55
N THR A 247 28.32 6.65 34.05
CA THR A 247 28.68 5.26 33.85
C THR A 247 28.41 4.41 35.10
N GLY A 248 27.99 3.14 34.97
CA GLY A 248 27.94 2.23 36.14
C GLY A 248 27.34 0.82 35.99
N LYS A 249 28.09 -0.11 35.38
CA LYS A 249 28.45 -1.53 35.74
C LYS A 249 27.53 -2.42 36.66
N PRO A 250 27.69 -3.78 36.67
CA PRO A 250 27.41 -4.81 35.66
C PRO A 250 26.40 -5.90 36.14
N MET A 251 25.79 -6.66 35.22
CA MET A 251 24.92 -7.81 35.52
C MET A 251 25.67 -9.07 36.01
N ASN A 252 25.03 -9.83 36.91
CA ASN A 252 25.38 -11.21 37.25
C ASN A 252 24.27 -12.18 36.80
N THR A 253 24.69 -13.22 36.07
CA THR A 253 23.92 -14.22 35.34
C THR A 253 23.57 -15.42 36.22
N LYS A 254 22.29 -15.89 36.20
CA LYS A 254 21.92 -17.32 36.17
C LYS A 254 20.39 -17.55 36.13
N LYS A 255 19.95 -18.10 34.97
CA LYS A 255 18.79 -18.98 34.68
C LYS A 255 17.36 -18.42 34.68
N VAL A 256 16.82 -18.18 33.48
CA VAL A 256 15.52 -18.73 33.01
C VAL A 256 15.66 -19.06 31.51
N ILE A 257 15.27 -20.28 31.13
CA ILE A 257 15.23 -20.82 29.76
C ILE A 257 13.77 -20.76 29.29
N GLY A 258 13.54 -20.29 28.05
CA GLY A 258 12.36 -20.64 27.26
C GLY A 258 11.30 -19.55 27.13
N LEU A 259 11.50 -18.60 26.21
CA LEU A 259 10.49 -17.95 25.36
C LEU A 259 11.23 -17.11 24.32
N ALA A 260 11.04 -17.45 23.04
CA ALA A 260 11.49 -16.65 21.91
C ALA A 260 10.45 -15.56 21.63
N GLY A 261 10.92 -14.33 21.42
CA GLY A 261 10.13 -13.24 20.85
C GLY A 261 9.46 -12.31 21.86
N MET A 262 9.85 -11.02 21.81
CA MET A 262 9.29 -9.84 22.48
C MET A 262 9.67 -9.68 23.97
N GLY A 263 10.22 -8.56 24.47
CA GLY A 263 10.52 -7.24 23.93
C GLY A 263 10.97 -6.30 25.08
N VAL A 264 11.05 -4.99 24.78
CA VAL A 264 11.29 -3.82 25.65
C VAL A 264 12.77 -3.50 25.93
N GLY A 265 13.34 -2.34 25.61
CA GLY A 265 12.82 -1.11 25.01
C GLY A 265 13.75 0.05 25.38
N ALA A 266 14.23 0.82 24.38
CA ALA A 266 14.57 2.25 24.48
C ALA A 266 15.07 2.74 23.11
N ALA A 267 14.46 3.84 22.64
CA ALA A 267 14.73 4.59 21.40
C ALA A 267 14.22 3.98 20.08
N LEU A 268 12.89 4.05 19.87
CA LEU A 268 12.34 4.15 18.52
C LEU A 268 12.23 5.63 18.17
N LEU A 269 13.16 6.11 17.35
CA LEU A 269 13.10 7.43 16.72
C LEU A 269 12.23 7.32 15.45
N VAL A 270 11.54 8.43 15.15
CA VAL A 270 10.64 8.62 14.01
C VAL A 270 11.44 8.61 12.70
N GLY A 271 11.06 7.76 11.76
CA GLY A 271 11.69 7.61 10.44
C GLY A 271 11.37 6.23 9.86
N ALA A 272 11.17 6.12 8.54
CA ALA A 272 10.58 4.94 7.90
C ALA A 272 11.35 3.63 8.19
N VAL A 273 10.69 2.64 8.80
CA VAL A 273 11.29 1.29 8.95
C VAL A 273 11.12 0.55 7.64
N TYR A 274 12.20 0.48 6.86
CA TYR A 274 12.34 -0.40 5.70
C TYR A 274 12.22 -1.87 6.16
N SER A 275 11.04 -2.46 6.01
CA SER A 275 10.84 -3.90 6.27
C SER A 275 10.99 -4.66 4.96
N ALA A 276 12.22 -4.92 4.51
CA ALA A 276 12.43 -5.87 3.43
C ALA A 276 12.16 -7.28 3.97
N ILE A 277 11.00 -7.85 3.69
CA ILE A 277 10.80 -9.30 3.84
C ILE A 277 11.69 -9.98 2.80
N LYS A 278 12.87 -10.44 3.21
CA LYS A 278 13.69 -11.35 2.39
C LYS A 278 13.01 -12.71 2.41
N VAL A 279 12.28 -13.05 1.35
CA VAL A 279 11.83 -14.43 1.11
C VAL A 279 13.09 -15.28 0.91
N ASN A 280 13.46 -16.07 1.91
CA ASN A 280 14.75 -16.76 1.92
C ASN A 280 14.80 -17.95 0.93
N SER A 281 13.64 -18.42 0.49
CA SER A 281 13.45 -19.32 -0.66
C SER A 281 11.96 -19.64 -0.82
N ILE A 282 11.44 -19.55 -2.04
CA ILE A 282 10.33 -20.42 -2.45
C ILE A 282 10.98 -21.74 -2.84
N ASN A 283 10.50 -22.87 -2.32
CA ASN A 283 10.94 -24.17 -2.84
C ASN A 283 10.52 -24.22 -4.31
N ASN A 284 11.50 -24.08 -5.21
CA ASN A 284 11.31 -24.35 -6.63
C ASN A 284 11.47 -25.86 -6.80
N ASP A 285 10.36 -26.56 -6.99
CA ASP A 285 10.33 -27.98 -7.33
C ASP A 285 10.42 -28.21 -8.84
N ASP A 286 10.51 -27.15 -9.64
CA ASP A 286 10.69 -27.24 -11.08
C ASP A 286 12.09 -26.79 -11.53
N ALA A 287 12.72 -27.59 -12.39
CA ALA A 287 14.14 -27.46 -12.72
C ALA A 287 14.42 -26.53 -13.92
N ASP A 288 13.39 -25.93 -14.51
CA ASP A 288 13.47 -25.22 -15.79
C ASP A 288 12.98 -23.76 -15.77
N GLU A 289 12.46 -23.23 -14.65
CA GLU A 289 12.19 -21.80 -14.48
C GLU A 289 13.16 -21.11 -13.50
N ASN A 290 13.90 -20.11 -13.99
CA ASN A 290 14.75 -19.22 -13.19
C ASN A 290 13.95 -18.57 -12.04
N PRO A 291 14.56 -18.29 -10.87
CA PRO A 291 13.81 -17.78 -9.72
C PRO A 291 13.19 -16.40 -9.97
N TYR A 292 11.86 -16.31 -9.85
CA TYR A 292 11.16 -15.03 -9.74
C TYR A 292 11.46 -14.40 -8.37
N THR A 293 11.95 -13.16 -8.39
CA THR A 293 11.98 -12.33 -7.18
C THR A 293 10.64 -11.59 -7.08
N ILE A 294 9.75 -12.06 -6.22
CA ILE A 294 8.52 -11.33 -5.88
C ILE A 294 8.86 -10.36 -4.76
N ILE A 295 8.78 -9.06 -5.04
CA ILE A 295 8.89 -8.00 -4.04
C ILE A 295 7.46 -7.48 -3.79
N VAL A 296 6.86 -7.82 -2.66
CA VAL A 296 5.62 -7.16 -2.20
C VAL A 296 6.05 -5.94 -1.40
N GLN A 297 5.90 -4.75 -1.98
CA GLN A 297 6.16 -3.48 -1.30
C GLN A 297 4.83 -2.78 -1.04
N GLY A 298 4.28 -2.96 0.16
CA GLY A 298 3.33 -2.01 0.72
C GLY A 298 4.16 -0.80 1.17
N VAL A 299 4.26 0.21 0.31
CA VAL A 299 5.00 1.43 0.62
C VAL A 299 4.03 2.60 0.65
N GLY A 300 3.74 3.08 1.85
CA GLY A 300 3.06 4.37 2.02
C GLY A 300 3.90 5.47 1.39
N ALA A 301 3.23 6.41 0.71
CA ALA A 301 3.90 7.50 0.02
C ALA A 301 4.78 8.32 0.98
N LEU A 302 6.01 8.63 0.57
CA LEU A 302 6.96 9.32 1.43
C LEU A 302 6.53 10.77 1.71
N SER A 303 6.78 11.24 2.92
CA SER A 303 6.53 12.63 3.31
C SER A 303 7.40 13.00 4.51
N GLY A 304 7.93 14.22 4.52
CA GLY A 304 8.76 14.71 5.62
C GLY A 304 10.26 14.57 5.37
N THR A 305 11.03 14.40 6.44
CA THR A 305 12.50 14.43 6.38
C THR A 305 13.07 13.06 6.72
N PHE A 306 14.07 12.64 5.95
CA PHE A 306 14.76 11.37 6.06
C PHE A 306 16.28 11.58 6.09
N ASP A 307 17.00 10.70 6.76
CA ASP A 307 18.46 10.72 6.83
C ASP A 307 19.08 9.61 5.96
N VAL A 308 20.11 9.97 5.18
CA VAL A 308 20.81 9.05 4.27
C VAL A 308 22.26 8.86 4.71
N GLY A 309 22.65 7.60 4.94
CA GLY A 309 24.03 7.20 5.27
C GLY A 309 24.54 7.70 6.63
N GLY A 310 23.66 8.19 7.50
CA GLY A 310 23.95 8.67 8.84
C GLY A 310 22.67 9.11 9.56
N GLY A 311 22.78 9.76 10.73
CA GLY A 311 21.62 10.24 11.48
C GLY A 311 20.70 9.11 11.96
N ALA A 312 19.40 9.24 11.69
CA ALA A 312 18.40 8.17 11.90
C ALA A 312 18.59 6.97 10.96
N MET A 313 19.37 7.13 9.88
CA MET A 313 19.71 6.10 8.90
C MET A 313 18.48 5.45 8.25
N ASP A 314 17.54 6.29 7.80
CA ASP A 314 16.35 5.85 7.07
C ASP A 314 16.73 5.14 5.75
N PHE A 315 17.79 5.62 5.09
CA PHE A 315 18.33 5.01 3.88
C PHE A 315 19.84 4.82 3.97
N ALA A 316 20.33 3.70 3.44
CA ALA A 316 21.76 3.40 3.44
C ALA A 316 22.56 4.31 2.50
N ASP A 317 21.98 4.67 1.35
CA ASP A 317 22.61 5.49 0.33
C ASP A 317 21.56 6.24 -0.53
N PRO A 318 21.97 7.23 -1.34
CA PRO A 318 21.05 8.00 -2.18
C PRO A 318 20.31 7.16 -3.24
N GLY A 319 20.91 6.09 -3.78
CA GLY A 319 20.26 5.22 -4.75
C GLY A 319 19.08 4.48 -4.14
N ALA A 320 19.22 3.98 -2.90
CA ALA A 320 18.13 3.37 -2.16
C ALA A 320 16.97 4.35 -1.90
N ALA A 321 17.27 5.64 -1.71
CA ALA A 321 16.25 6.68 -1.57
C ALA A 321 15.54 6.98 -2.91
N PHE A 322 16.25 6.99 -4.04
CA PHE A 322 15.65 7.13 -5.37
C PHE A 322 14.68 5.97 -5.66
N ASP A 323 15.13 4.73 -5.46
CA ASP A 323 14.30 3.53 -5.67
C ASP A 323 13.02 3.56 -4.81
N ALA A 324 13.13 4.01 -3.56
CA ALA A 324 11.98 4.14 -2.68
C ALA A 324 10.99 5.22 -3.15
N LEU A 325 11.48 6.36 -3.66
CA LEU A 325 10.62 7.41 -4.20
C LEU A 325 9.85 6.94 -5.44
N GLU A 326 10.54 6.26 -6.37
CA GLU A 326 9.93 5.78 -7.61
C GLU A 326 8.88 4.70 -7.36
N LEU A 327 9.08 3.91 -6.30
CA LEU A 327 8.16 2.84 -5.93
C LEU A 327 6.97 3.33 -5.11
N SER A 328 7.22 4.25 -4.16
CA SER A 328 6.22 4.66 -3.16
C SER A 328 5.49 5.94 -3.55
N GLY A 329 6.08 6.76 -4.42
CA GLY A 329 5.66 8.14 -4.60
C GLY A 329 5.84 8.98 -3.33
N ILE A 330 5.29 10.20 -3.36
CA ILE A 330 5.28 11.12 -2.23
C ILE A 330 3.88 11.66 -1.94
N GLY A 331 3.53 11.72 -0.66
CA GLY A 331 2.27 12.30 -0.17
C GLY A 331 2.40 13.76 0.29
N GLY A 332 3.64 14.24 0.39
CA GLY A 332 3.99 15.59 0.82
C GLY A 332 5.42 15.96 0.38
N PRO A 333 5.93 17.15 0.73
CA PRO A 333 7.31 17.51 0.47
C PRO A 333 8.27 16.55 1.19
N VAL A 334 9.32 16.13 0.49
CA VAL A 334 10.33 15.21 1.03
C VAL A 334 11.70 15.87 1.03
N VAL A 335 12.42 15.73 2.14
CA VAL A 335 13.79 16.20 2.32
C VAL A 335 14.67 15.05 2.78
N PHE A 336 15.71 14.72 2.03
CA PHE A 336 16.76 13.79 2.41
C PHE A 336 17.98 14.57 2.88
N ASN A 337 18.31 14.44 4.16
CA ASN A 337 19.56 14.90 4.75
C ASN A 337 20.65 13.84 4.52
N VAL A 338 21.53 14.11 3.57
CA VAL A 338 22.61 13.20 3.20
C VAL A 338 23.84 13.50 4.05
N PHE A 339 24.26 12.52 4.86
CA PHE A 339 25.40 12.64 5.75
C PHE A 339 26.72 12.40 5.02
N THR A 340 27.83 12.84 5.63
CA THR A 340 29.17 12.63 5.07
C THR A 340 29.43 11.15 4.87
N GLY A 341 29.73 10.79 3.63
CA GLY A 341 29.99 9.43 3.19
C GLY A 341 30.37 9.44 1.71
N THR A 342 30.98 8.35 1.25
CA THR A 342 31.24 8.13 -0.17
C THR A 342 30.33 7.01 -0.65
N TYR A 343 29.28 7.39 -1.38
CA TYR A 343 28.26 6.50 -1.90
C TYR A 343 28.63 6.11 -3.32
N THR A 344 28.69 4.80 -3.60
CA THR A 344 29.06 4.32 -4.93
C THR A 344 27.87 4.43 -5.87
N SER A 345 28.06 5.12 -6.99
CA SER A 345 27.10 5.19 -8.09
C SER A 345 26.90 3.80 -8.72
N ASN A 346 25.64 3.43 -8.93
CA ASN A 346 25.20 2.17 -9.53
C ASN A 346 23.85 2.40 -10.27
N ALA A 347 23.20 1.35 -10.74
CA ALA A 347 21.94 1.46 -11.48
C ALA A 347 20.78 2.11 -10.67
N SER A 348 20.80 2.02 -9.35
CA SER A 348 19.83 2.73 -8.49
C SER A 348 20.05 4.25 -8.46
N CYS A 349 21.16 4.76 -9.02
CA CYS A 349 21.40 6.20 -9.20
C CYS A 349 20.76 6.77 -10.49
N GLU A 350 19.93 5.98 -11.18
CA GLU A 350 19.00 6.43 -12.22
C GLU A 350 17.71 6.87 -11.52
N PHE A 351 17.41 8.17 -11.51
CA PHE A 351 16.29 8.76 -10.80
C PHE A 351 15.24 9.32 -11.76
N GLY A 352 14.01 8.82 -11.65
CA GLY A 352 12.92 9.11 -12.58
C GLY A 352 12.87 8.14 -13.77
N HIS A 353 13.81 7.20 -13.87
CA HIS A 353 13.81 6.16 -14.90
C HIS A 353 14.60 4.95 -14.42
N LYS A 354 14.33 3.78 -15.01
CA LYS A 354 15.08 2.53 -14.79
C LYS A 354 15.43 1.91 -16.13
N GLY A 355 16.69 2.05 -16.53
CA GLY A 355 17.11 1.83 -17.91
C GLY A 355 16.25 2.67 -18.86
N ALA A 356 15.68 2.03 -19.88
CA ALA A 356 14.86 2.68 -20.92
C ALA A 356 13.37 2.77 -20.57
N VAL A 357 13.02 2.64 -19.28
CA VAL A 357 11.65 2.73 -18.79
C VAL A 357 11.53 3.96 -17.90
N ASP A 358 10.55 4.80 -18.19
CA ASP A 358 10.15 5.93 -17.36
C ASP A 358 9.63 5.44 -16.00
N ALA A 359 10.12 6.03 -14.92
CA ALA A 359 9.74 5.70 -13.55
C ALA A 359 9.51 7.00 -12.74
N PRO A 360 8.50 7.81 -13.09
CA PRO A 360 8.28 9.08 -12.43
C PRO A 360 7.84 8.89 -10.98
N VAL A 361 8.28 9.79 -10.11
CA VAL A 361 7.82 9.82 -8.72
C VAL A 361 6.39 10.37 -8.66
N ASN A 362 5.44 9.47 -8.38
CA ASN A 362 4.03 9.83 -8.21
C ASN A 362 3.84 10.83 -7.05
N GLY A 363 3.01 11.84 -7.26
CA GLY A 363 2.71 12.87 -6.24
C GLY A 363 3.70 14.04 -6.18
N ALA A 364 4.78 14.01 -6.97
CA ALA A 364 5.69 15.15 -7.12
C ALA A 364 4.99 16.34 -7.79
N SER A 365 5.16 17.53 -7.21
CA SER A 365 4.56 18.78 -7.70
C SER A 365 5.33 20.00 -7.18
N ALA A 366 4.94 21.19 -7.63
CA ALA A 366 5.48 22.44 -7.10
C ALA A 366 5.29 22.60 -5.57
N THR A 367 4.31 21.93 -4.98
CA THR A 367 4.11 21.87 -3.51
C THR A 367 4.85 20.70 -2.90
N ASN A 368 4.68 19.49 -3.45
CA ASN A 368 5.32 18.27 -2.97
C ASN A 368 6.62 18.06 -3.72
N THR A 369 7.68 18.63 -3.18
CA THR A 369 8.98 18.66 -3.84
C THR A 369 9.93 17.65 -3.22
N ILE A 370 10.96 17.27 -3.96
CA ILE A 370 11.94 16.27 -3.54
C ILE A 370 13.29 16.96 -3.39
N THR A 371 13.84 16.97 -2.18
CA THR A 371 15.10 17.66 -1.89
C THR A 371 16.13 16.69 -1.36
N PHE A 372 17.27 16.58 -2.03
CA PHE A 372 18.47 15.92 -1.51
C PHE A 372 19.46 17.00 -1.12
N GLN A 373 19.75 17.10 0.18
CA GLN A 373 20.65 18.12 0.70
C GLN A 373 21.73 17.51 1.58
N ALA A 374 22.93 18.09 1.57
CA ALA A 374 23.90 17.81 2.60
C ALA A 374 23.30 18.16 3.97
N ALA A 375 23.35 17.21 4.90
CA ALA A 375 22.98 17.49 6.28
C ALA A 375 23.89 18.60 6.86
N PRO A 376 23.45 19.35 7.90
CA PRO A 376 24.22 20.48 8.40
C PRO A 376 25.68 20.14 8.74
N GLY A 377 26.62 20.85 8.10
CA GLY A 377 28.06 20.64 8.28
C GLY A 377 28.61 19.35 7.66
N GLN A 378 27.81 18.61 6.89
CA GLN A 378 28.21 17.39 6.22
C GLN A 378 28.64 17.64 4.77
N THR A 379 29.43 16.71 4.23
CA THR A 379 29.98 16.77 2.86
C THR A 379 29.81 15.41 2.17
N PRO A 380 28.58 15.07 1.76
CA PRO A 380 28.30 13.80 1.08
C PRO A 380 28.90 13.77 -0.33
N VAL A 381 29.42 12.61 -0.72
CA VAL A 381 30.00 12.36 -2.04
C VAL A 381 29.31 11.17 -2.68
N ILE A 382 28.77 11.35 -3.88
CA ILE A 382 28.37 10.25 -4.77
C ILE A 382 29.51 10.07 -5.78
N SER A 383 30.02 8.85 -5.91
CA SER A 383 31.24 8.55 -6.66
C SER A 383 31.06 7.40 -7.65
N GLY A 384 31.53 7.58 -8.87
CA GLY A 384 31.54 6.58 -9.93
C GLY A 384 30.63 6.97 -11.10
N SER A 385 30.37 6.00 -11.97
CA SER A 385 29.67 6.16 -13.24
C SER A 385 28.65 5.04 -13.48
N GLY A 386 27.93 4.66 -12.43
CA GLY A 386 27.07 3.49 -12.42
C GLY A 386 25.65 3.75 -12.93
N ALA A 387 25.23 5.01 -13.06
CA ALA A 387 23.96 5.37 -13.68
C ALA A 387 24.14 5.48 -15.20
N THR A 388 23.25 4.87 -15.96
CA THR A 388 23.29 4.94 -17.43
C THR A 388 22.00 5.51 -17.97
N ASP A 389 22.10 6.51 -18.83
CA ASP A 389 20.96 7.07 -19.53
C ASP A 389 20.87 6.49 -20.96
N PRO A 390 19.99 5.51 -21.23
CA PRO A 390 19.83 4.96 -22.57
C PRO A 390 19.13 5.92 -23.53
N PHE A 391 18.41 6.93 -23.04
CA PHE A 391 17.73 7.91 -23.88
C PHE A 391 18.70 9.01 -24.35
N ALA A 392 19.75 9.30 -23.58
CA ALA A 392 20.86 10.16 -23.96
C ALA A 392 22.00 9.41 -24.67
N LEU A 393 21.69 8.41 -25.51
CA LEU A 393 22.69 7.63 -26.28
C LEU A 393 23.66 6.80 -25.41
N GLY A 394 23.27 6.40 -24.20
CA GLY A 394 24.10 5.57 -23.31
C GLY A 394 25.13 6.35 -22.49
N VAL A 395 24.84 7.62 -22.17
CA VAL A 395 25.67 8.45 -21.29
C VAL A 395 25.81 7.78 -19.92
N SER A 396 27.05 7.56 -19.49
CA SER A 396 27.39 7.01 -18.18
C SER A 396 27.72 8.15 -17.20
N SER A 397 26.92 8.29 -16.14
CA SER A 397 26.98 9.40 -15.20
C SER A 397 27.08 8.94 -13.74
N THR A 398 27.42 9.87 -12.83
CA THR A 398 27.34 9.59 -11.39
C THR A 398 25.89 9.49 -10.93
N VAL A 399 25.02 10.38 -11.41
CA VAL A 399 23.56 10.31 -11.25
C VAL A 399 22.91 10.68 -12.57
N SER A 400 21.87 9.93 -12.95
CA SER A 400 21.00 10.26 -14.07
C SER A 400 19.63 10.69 -13.58
N LEU A 401 19.09 11.78 -14.11
CA LEU A 401 17.85 12.39 -13.68
C LEU A 401 16.90 12.60 -14.86
N ASN A 402 15.70 12.04 -14.75
CA ASN A 402 14.56 12.33 -15.62
C ASN A 402 13.33 12.64 -14.75
N GLN A 403 13.43 13.53 -13.75
CA GLN A 403 12.35 13.75 -12.77
C GLN A 403 12.13 15.25 -12.51
N GLN A 404 10.87 15.65 -12.33
CA GLN A 404 10.48 17.04 -12.01
C GLN A 404 10.50 17.32 -10.51
N PHE A 405 10.60 18.61 -10.17
CA PHE A 405 10.48 19.13 -8.79
C PHE A 405 11.57 18.63 -7.83
N VAL A 406 12.79 18.47 -8.36
CA VAL A 406 13.94 17.92 -7.65
C VAL A 406 14.93 19.02 -7.28
N ARG A 407 15.50 18.92 -6.09
CA ARG A 407 16.58 19.80 -5.62
C ARG A 407 17.78 18.99 -5.17
N PHE A 408 18.95 19.33 -5.67
CA PHE A 408 20.24 18.86 -5.15
C PHE A 408 20.99 20.02 -4.53
N ILE A 409 21.35 19.89 -3.25
CA ILE A 409 21.92 20.98 -2.46
C ILE A 409 23.15 20.50 -1.69
N GLY A 410 24.35 20.98 -2.02
CA GLY A 410 25.54 20.63 -1.23
C GLY A 410 26.12 19.24 -1.48
N ILE A 411 25.74 18.56 -2.56
CA ILE A 411 26.20 17.20 -2.87
C ILE A 411 27.43 17.25 -3.78
N THR A 412 28.43 16.40 -3.52
CA THR A 412 29.57 16.23 -4.44
C THR A 412 29.30 15.06 -5.38
N PHE A 413 29.43 15.28 -6.68
CA PHE A 413 29.36 14.26 -7.72
C PHE A 413 30.74 14.09 -8.35
N THR A 414 31.28 12.88 -8.32
CA THR A 414 32.65 12.64 -8.81
C THR A 414 32.83 11.29 -9.49
N GLY A 415 33.81 11.15 -10.36
CA GLY A 415 34.16 9.88 -10.99
C GLY A 415 33.19 9.42 -12.08
N GLY A 416 32.31 10.30 -12.55
CA GLY A 416 31.50 10.07 -13.75
C GLY A 416 32.39 9.92 -15.00
N ILE A 417 32.03 9.04 -15.92
CA ILE A 417 32.78 8.87 -17.17
C ILE A 417 32.41 10.01 -18.12
N ASP A 418 31.13 10.16 -18.44
CA ASP A 418 30.67 11.17 -19.40
C ASP A 418 30.19 12.46 -18.71
N THR A 419 29.52 12.35 -17.56
CA THR A 419 29.09 13.51 -16.77
C THR A 419 28.97 13.17 -15.29
N GLY A 420 28.99 14.18 -14.41
CA GLY A 420 28.64 13.98 -13.00
C GLY A 420 27.13 13.78 -12.84
N LEU A 421 26.34 14.75 -13.32
CA LEU A 421 24.88 14.66 -13.33
C LEU A 421 24.36 14.78 -14.76
N SER A 422 23.64 13.77 -15.25
CA SER A 422 22.83 13.87 -16.47
C SER A 422 21.41 14.26 -16.10
N VAL A 423 20.85 15.24 -16.80
CA VAL A 423 19.46 15.68 -16.67
C VAL A 423 18.82 15.55 -18.05
N LEU A 424 17.73 14.81 -18.12
CA LEU A 424 17.04 14.54 -19.36
C LEU A 424 15.57 14.92 -19.26
N SER A 425 15.07 15.56 -20.32
CA SER A 425 13.64 15.75 -20.56
C SER A 425 13.26 15.05 -21.85
N THR A 426 12.31 14.13 -21.77
CA THR A 426 11.79 13.32 -22.88
C THR A 426 10.36 13.75 -23.24
N ALA A 427 9.75 13.11 -24.24
CA ALA A 427 8.37 13.39 -24.63
C ALA A 427 7.33 12.83 -23.65
N THR A 428 7.71 11.83 -22.85
CA THR A 428 6.84 11.13 -21.92
C THR A 428 7.07 11.56 -20.48
N GLN A 429 8.24 12.14 -20.19
CA GLN A 429 8.61 12.60 -18.85
C GLN A 429 9.54 13.81 -18.93
N LEU A 430 9.24 14.85 -18.15
CA LEU A 430 9.99 16.10 -18.14
C LEU A 430 10.94 16.13 -16.93
N ALA A 431 12.04 16.86 -17.05
CA ALA A 431 12.88 17.25 -15.90
C ALA A 431 12.87 18.78 -15.72
N SER A 432 11.70 19.34 -15.42
CA SER A 432 11.52 20.77 -15.09
C SER A 432 11.56 21.02 -13.58
N ASP A 433 11.63 22.29 -13.19
CA ASP A 433 11.64 22.71 -11.78
C ASP A 433 12.79 22.06 -11.00
N LEU A 434 13.97 22.11 -11.61
CA LEU A 434 15.21 21.54 -11.08
C LEU A 434 16.05 22.62 -10.41
N GLU A 435 16.47 22.37 -9.18
CA GLU A 435 17.40 23.22 -8.45
C GLU A 435 18.70 22.45 -8.15
N VAL A 436 19.82 22.91 -8.68
CA VAL A 436 21.15 22.37 -8.36
C VAL A 436 21.99 23.48 -7.76
N ARG A 437 22.26 23.39 -6.47
CA ARG A 437 22.94 24.46 -5.73
C ARG A 437 24.02 23.96 -4.82
N ARG A 438 25.10 24.73 -4.72
CA ARG A 438 26.20 24.43 -3.78
C ARG A 438 26.79 23.02 -3.97
N CYS A 439 26.55 22.39 -5.11
CA CYS A 439 27.07 21.07 -5.43
C CYS A 439 28.47 21.21 -6.03
N SER A 440 29.28 20.17 -5.92
CA SER A 440 30.60 20.13 -6.58
C SER A 440 30.66 19.02 -7.61
N PHE A 441 31.25 19.32 -8.76
CA PHE A 441 31.42 18.39 -9.87
C PHE A 441 32.89 18.32 -10.25
N HIS A 442 33.56 17.21 -9.95
CA HIS A 442 34.98 17.07 -10.26
C HIS A 442 35.36 15.63 -10.59
N SER A 443 36.53 15.45 -11.20
CA SER A 443 37.02 14.13 -11.64
C SER A 443 36.04 13.41 -12.59
N VAL A 444 35.35 14.17 -13.45
CA VAL A 444 34.62 13.63 -14.59
C VAL A 444 35.61 13.38 -15.72
N THR A 445 35.52 12.23 -16.38
CA THR A 445 36.60 11.76 -17.28
C THR A 445 36.56 12.39 -18.67
N ALA A 446 35.39 12.39 -19.31
CA ALA A 446 35.26 12.66 -20.74
C ALA A 446 34.30 13.83 -21.08
N GLY A 447 33.49 14.31 -20.14
CA GLY A 447 32.52 15.37 -20.41
C GLY A 447 32.30 16.34 -19.24
N PRO A 448 31.21 17.11 -19.27
CA PRO A 448 30.98 18.20 -18.34
C PRO A 448 30.63 17.70 -16.93
N GLY A 449 30.70 18.57 -15.93
CA GLY A 449 30.20 18.25 -14.58
C GLY A 449 28.69 17.95 -14.57
N MET A 450 27.94 18.71 -15.36
CA MET A 450 26.51 18.52 -15.59
C MET A 450 26.19 18.57 -17.09
N LEU A 451 25.32 17.68 -17.54
CA LEU A 451 24.79 17.64 -18.90
C LEU A 451 23.27 17.68 -18.82
N ALA A 452 22.64 18.68 -19.42
CA ALA A 452 21.18 18.83 -19.42
C ALA A 452 20.66 18.85 -20.85
N LEU A 453 19.79 17.89 -21.20
CA LEU A 453 19.31 17.66 -22.57
C LEU A 453 17.78 17.61 -22.61
N GLY A 454 17.20 18.37 -23.56
CA GLY A 454 15.80 18.23 -23.95
C GLY A 454 15.71 17.49 -25.28
N LEU A 455 15.05 16.33 -25.31
CA LEU A 455 14.87 15.52 -26.51
C LEU A 455 13.48 15.72 -27.11
N GLY A 456 13.37 15.59 -28.43
CA GLY A 456 12.07 15.60 -29.13
C GLY A 456 11.34 16.95 -29.13
N GLY A 457 12.04 18.06 -28.87
CA GLY A 457 11.43 19.40 -28.80
C GLY A 457 10.89 19.78 -27.42
N ASN A 458 11.13 18.95 -26.40
CA ASN A 458 10.74 19.24 -25.02
C ASN A 458 11.80 20.10 -24.34
N ASN A 459 11.35 21.20 -23.75
CA ASN A 459 12.24 22.13 -23.07
C ASN A 459 12.45 21.71 -21.61
N LEU A 460 13.70 21.82 -21.15
CA LEU A 460 14.01 21.94 -19.73
C LEU A 460 13.64 23.36 -19.32
N ASN A 461 12.61 23.51 -18.49
CA ASN A 461 12.14 24.80 -18.00
C ASN A 461 12.38 24.90 -16.49
N ASP A 462 12.52 26.14 -16.00
CA ASP A 462 12.63 26.45 -14.57
C ASP A 462 13.79 25.72 -13.86
N VAL A 463 14.95 25.73 -14.52
CA VAL A 463 16.19 25.16 -13.98
C VAL A 463 17.03 26.24 -13.32
N LEU A 464 17.29 26.09 -12.02
CA LEU A 464 18.19 26.94 -11.24
C LEU A 464 19.53 26.22 -11.00
N ILE A 465 20.62 26.76 -11.53
CA ILE A 465 21.98 26.31 -11.27
C ILE A 465 22.73 27.44 -10.56
N GLU A 466 23.01 27.28 -9.26
CA GLU A 466 23.56 28.37 -8.45
C GLU A 466 24.71 27.90 -7.55
N ASN A 467 25.83 28.63 -7.55
CA ASN A 467 26.95 28.40 -6.61
C ASN A 467 27.51 26.97 -6.65
N ASN A 468 27.58 26.34 -7.82
CA ASN A 468 28.21 25.02 -7.99
C ASN A 468 29.69 25.17 -8.37
N PHE A 469 30.53 24.19 -7.98
CA PHE A 469 32.00 24.29 -8.07
C PHE A 469 32.68 23.11 -8.78
#